data_AF-A0A850C7M6-F1
#
_entry.id   AF-A0A850C7M6-F1
#
_cell.length_a   1.000
_cell.length_b   1.000
_cell.length_c   1.000
_cell.angle_alpha   90.00
_cell.angle_beta   90.00
_cell.angle_gamma   90.00
#
_symmetry.space_group_name_H-M   'P 1'
#
loop_
_entity.id
_entity.type
_entity.pdbx_description
1 polymer ?
#
loop_
_entity_poly.entity_id
_entity_poly.type
_entity_poly.pdbx_seq_one_letter_code
_entity_poly.pdbx_strand_id
1 'polypeptide(L)'
;MPRKRPFGVTLLMWTVLSLSVWGAARCLAALRSWDVLREFASSLSPLYLAATGAGWCVAGGALLFNILRRRTWARPAVVASLLVWLLEYWVERIFFETPRMNLPFALTGSVAVVIIVWILAILPGVKSFFAKSEAHEQPVEEPNSA
;
A
#
# COMPACT_ATOMS: atom_id res chain seq x y z
N MET A 1 -13.80 -21.80 -15.80
CA MET A 1 -13.35 -22.12 -14.42
C MET A 1 -12.64 -20.90 -13.83
N PRO A 2 -13.05 -20.38 -12.65
CA PRO A 2 -12.35 -19.26 -12.04
C PRO A 2 -10.93 -19.71 -11.70
N ARG A 3 -9.93 -19.17 -12.41
CA ARG A 3 -8.51 -19.43 -12.12
C ARG A 3 -8.26 -18.99 -10.67
N LYS A 4 -7.96 -19.96 -9.79
CA LYS A 4 -7.58 -19.68 -8.38
C LYS A 4 -6.47 -18.62 -8.39
N ARG A 5 -6.72 -17.50 -7.71
CA ARG A 5 -5.68 -16.49 -7.48
C ARG A 5 -4.65 -17.09 -6.54
N PRO A 6 -3.33 -16.89 -6.78
CA PRO A 6 -2.31 -17.34 -5.85
C PRO A 6 -2.56 -16.70 -4.49
N PHE A 7 -2.36 -17.46 -3.40
CA PHE A 7 -2.52 -16.95 -2.04
C PHE A 7 -1.74 -15.65 -1.80
N GLY A 8 -0.52 -15.54 -2.35
CA GLY A 8 0.30 -14.32 -2.24
C GLY A 8 -0.32 -13.08 -2.89
N VAL A 9 -1.10 -13.22 -3.96
CA VAL A 9 -1.82 -12.08 -4.57
C VAL A 9 -2.95 -11.63 -3.68
N THR A 10 -3.68 -12.57 -3.08
CA THR A 10 -4.72 -12.26 -2.09
C THR A 10 -4.12 -11.53 -0.90
N LEU A 11 -2.93 -11.95 -0.43
CA LEU A 11 -2.25 -11.30 0.68
C LEU A 11 -1.78 -9.87 0.32
N LEU A 12 -1.26 -9.66 -0.90
CA LEU A 12 -0.95 -8.30 -1.39
C LEU A 12 -2.19 -7.40 -1.47
N MET A 13 -3.33 -7.95 -1.93
CA MET A 13 -4.59 -7.21 -1.93
C MET A 13 -5.02 -6.84 -0.51
N TRP A 14 -4.87 -7.75 0.45
CA TRP A 14 -5.13 -7.48 1.86
C TRP A 14 -4.22 -6.39 2.42
N THR A 15 -2.92 -6.39 2.08
CA THR A 15 -2.00 -5.32 2.49
C THR A 15 -2.48 -3.96 1.97
N VAL A 16 -2.82 -3.85 0.69
CA VAL A 16 -3.32 -2.62 0.09
C VAL A 16 -4.65 -2.18 0.72
N LEU A 17 -5.55 -3.13 0.98
CA LEU A 17 -6.84 -2.85 1.61
C LEU A 17 -6.64 -2.31 3.03
N SER A 18 -5.78 -2.94 3.83
CA SER A 18 -5.46 -2.48 5.18
C SER A 18 -4.86 -1.07 5.19
N LEU A 19 -3.94 -0.76 4.26
CA LEU A 19 -3.40 0.59 4.09
C LEU A 19 -4.47 1.61 3.72
N SER A 20 -5.39 1.22 2.82
CA SER A 20 -6.51 2.08 2.39
C SER A 20 -7.47 2.37 3.54
N VAL A 21 -7.85 1.33 4.29
CA VAL A 21 -8.75 1.44 5.45
C VAL A 21 -8.10 2.28 6.54
N TRP A 22 -6.80 2.10 6.78
CA TRP A 22 -6.05 2.93 7.71
C TRP A 22 -6.04 4.40 7.29
N GLY A 23 -5.76 4.69 6.02
CA GLY A 23 -5.82 6.05 5.46
C GLY A 23 -7.22 6.67 5.59
N ALA A 24 -8.27 5.89 5.32
CA ALA A 24 -9.65 6.33 5.45
C ALA A 24 -10.02 6.65 6.89
N ALA A 25 -9.67 5.76 7.83
CA ALA A 25 -9.88 5.97 9.25
C ALA A 25 -9.15 7.24 9.73
N ARG A 26 -7.91 7.45 9.30
CA ARG A 26 -7.13 8.66 9.61
C ARG A 26 -7.78 9.93 9.07
N CYS A 27 -8.22 9.91 7.82
CA CYS A 27 -8.90 11.05 7.19
C CYS A 27 -10.22 11.38 7.90
N LEU A 28 -11.05 10.36 8.15
CA LEU A 28 -12.32 10.53 8.86
C LEU A 28 -12.12 11.02 10.30
N ALA A 29 -11.11 10.50 11.00
CA ALA A 29 -10.77 10.97 12.34
C ALA A 29 -10.32 12.43 12.34
N ALA A 30 -9.50 12.84 11.36
CA ALA A 30 -9.05 14.22 11.22
C ALA A 30 -10.21 15.18 10.91
N LEU A 31 -11.14 14.79 10.03
CA LEU A 31 -12.32 15.59 9.70
C LEU A 31 -13.30 15.67 10.87
N ARG A 32 -13.54 14.56 11.58
CA ARG A 32 -14.48 14.51 12.72
C ARG A 32 -13.97 15.30 13.92
N SER A 33 -12.67 15.26 14.17
CA SER A 33 -12.04 15.91 15.32
C SER A 33 -11.29 17.18 14.93
N TRP A 34 -11.68 17.83 13.82
CA TRP A 34 -10.95 18.96 13.25
C TRP A 34 -10.80 20.11 14.24
N ASP A 35 -11.89 20.48 14.90
CA ASP A 35 -11.90 21.58 15.88
C ASP A 35 -11.08 21.25 17.12
N VAL A 36 -11.17 19.99 17.61
CA VAL A 36 -10.38 19.50 18.74
C VAL A 36 -8.88 19.54 18.42
N LEU A 37 -8.48 19.06 17.25
CA LEU A 37 -7.08 19.06 16.84
C LEU A 37 -6.53 20.49 16.69
N ARG A 38 -7.36 21.42 16.22
CA ARG A 38 -7.01 22.85 16.12
C ARG A 38 -6.91 23.51 17.50
N GLU A 39 -7.84 23.20 18.41
CA GLU A 39 -7.91 23.76 19.76
C GLU A 39 -6.71 23.33 20.62
N PHE A 40 -6.35 22.03 20.57
CA PHE A 40 -5.24 21.49 21.36
C PHE A 40 -3.87 21.61 20.68
N ALA A 41 -3.77 22.37 19.58
CA ALA A 41 -2.54 22.57 18.81
C ALA A 41 -1.78 21.26 18.60
N SER A 42 -2.46 20.24 18.06
CA SER A 42 -1.85 18.92 17.87
C SER A 42 -0.54 19.02 17.10
N SER A 43 0.45 18.22 17.48
CA SER A 43 1.78 18.21 16.84
C SER A 43 1.68 18.04 15.32
N LEU A 44 0.71 17.25 14.86
CA LEU A 44 0.35 17.11 13.46
C LEU A 44 -0.85 17.99 13.11
N SER A 45 -0.72 18.80 12.05
CA SER A 45 -1.81 19.63 11.55
C SER A 45 -3.02 18.76 11.11
N PRO A 46 -4.27 19.14 11.46
CA PRO A 46 -5.48 18.44 10.99
C PRO A 46 -5.52 18.30 9.46
N LEU A 47 -5.04 19.34 8.75
CA LEU A 47 -4.96 19.33 7.30
C LEU A 47 -3.99 18.27 6.77
N TYR A 48 -2.84 18.11 7.43
CA TYR A 48 -1.87 17.07 7.07
C TYR A 48 -2.48 15.68 7.25
N LEU A 49 -3.10 15.42 8.41
CA LEU A 49 -3.75 14.14 8.69
C LEU A 49 -4.85 13.77 7.68
N ALA A 50 -5.67 14.75 7.30
CA ALA A 50 -6.72 14.57 6.31
C ALA A 50 -6.14 14.35 4.90
N ALA A 51 -5.15 15.16 4.50
CA ALA A 51 -4.53 15.09 3.18
C ALA A 51 -3.78 13.76 2.97
N THR A 52 -2.95 13.33 3.93
CA THR A 52 -2.23 12.05 3.79
C THR A 52 -3.19 10.86 3.87
N GLY A 53 -4.19 10.90 4.77
CA GLY A 53 -5.23 9.88 4.82
C GLY A 53 -6.02 9.74 3.52
N ALA A 54 -6.44 10.86 2.92
CA ALA A 54 -7.09 10.87 1.60
C ALA A 54 -6.16 10.36 0.49
N GLY A 55 -4.87 10.77 0.52
CA GLY A 55 -3.85 10.28 -0.39
C GLY A 55 -3.73 8.75 -0.37
N TRP A 56 -3.69 8.14 0.83
CA TRP A 56 -3.65 6.69 0.99
C TRP A 56 -4.93 5.99 0.52
N CYS A 57 -6.10 6.62 0.66
CA CYS A 57 -7.35 6.08 0.10
C CYS A 57 -7.29 6.01 -1.43
N VAL A 58 -6.86 7.10 -2.06
CA VAL A 58 -6.78 7.19 -3.52
C VAL A 58 -5.71 6.25 -4.05
N ALA A 59 -4.52 6.26 -3.45
CA ALA A 59 -3.41 5.38 -3.83
C ALA A 59 -3.80 3.90 -3.66
N GLY A 60 -4.40 3.56 -2.52
CA GLY A 60 -4.85 2.21 -2.24
C GLY A 60 -5.95 1.71 -3.19
N GLY A 61 -6.93 2.56 -3.49
CA GLY A 61 -7.95 2.27 -4.50
C GLY A 61 -7.36 2.05 -5.90
N ALA A 62 -6.43 2.92 -6.32
CA ALA A 62 -5.72 2.77 -7.58
C ALA A 62 -4.90 1.48 -7.64
N LEU A 63 -4.16 1.14 -6.58
CA LEU A 63 -3.40 -0.11 -6.51
C LEU A 63 -4.30 -1.34 -6.58
N LEU A 64 -5.41 -1.34 -5.83
CA LEU A 64 -6.37 -2.44 -5.84
C LEU A 64 -6.96 -2.65 -7.24
N PHE A 65 -7.34 -1.57 -7.91
CA PHE A 65 -7.83 -1.61 -9.29
C PHE A 65 -6.78 -2.17 -10.26
N ASN A 66 -5.53 -1.76 -10.14
CA ASN A 66 -4.43 -2.26 -10.99
C ASN A 66 -4.11 -3.74 -10.70
N ILE A 67 -4.18 -4.19 -9.45
CA ILE A 67 -4.05 -5.62 -9.10
C ILE A 67 -5.19 -6.43 -9.72
N LEU A 68 -6.43 -5.93 -9.65
CA LEU A 68 -7.59 -6.58 -10.26
C LEU A 68 -7.47 -6.68 -11.78
N ARG A 69 -6.91 -5.65 -12.43
CA ARG A 69 -6.55 -5.65 -13.86
C ARG A 69 -5.28 -6.45 -14.19
N ARG A 70 -4.62 -7.04 -13.19
CA ARG A 70 -3.40 -7.86 -13.33
C ARG A 70 -2.22 -7.13 -13.98
N ARG A 71 -2.18 -5.81 -13.84
CA ARG A 71 -1.12 -4.96 -14.39
C ARG A 71 0.24 -5.29 -13.76
N THR A 72 1.28 -5.48 -14.57
CA THR A 72 2.61 -5.95 -14.12
C THR A 72 3.33 -5.00 -13.17
N TRP A 73 3.26 -3.69 -13.45
CA TRP A 73 3.62 -2.58 -12.58
C TRP A 73 2.88 -2.51 -11.23
N ALA A 74 1.76 -3.21 -11.04
CA ALA A 74 1.07 -3.22 -9.74
C ALA A 74 1.94 -3.83 -8.64
N ARG A 75 2.74 -4.86 -8.96
CA ARG A 75 3.60 -5.52 -7.98
C ARG A 75 4.69 -4.59 -7.41
N PRO A 76 5.57 -3.98 -8.21
CA PRO A 76 6.54 -3.02 -7.67
C PRO A 76 5.86 -1.81 -7.03
N ALA A 77 4.70 -1.36 -7.53
CA ALA A 77 3.96 -0.26 -6.93
C ALA A 77 3.46 -0.55 -5.50
N VAL A 78 3.01 -1.78 -5.21
CA VAL A 78 2.64 -2.18 -3.84
C VAL A 78 3.84 -2.17 -2.90
N VAL A 79 4.99 -2.68 -3.35
CA VAL A 79 6.24 -2.66 -2.56
C VAL A 79 6.67 -1.22 -2.28
N ALA A 80 6.68 -0.37 -3.31
CA ALA A 80 7.04 1.05 -3.16
C ALA A 80 6.08 1.76 -2.20
N SER A 81 4.77 1.50 -2.31
CA SER A 81 3.76 2.11 -1.45
C SER A 81 3.94 1.70 0.02
N LEU A 82 4.27 0.44 0.29
CA LEU A 82 4.59 -0.02 1.64
C LEU A 82 5.82 0.72 2.22
N LEU A 83 6.87 0.91 1.43
CA LEU A 83 8.07 1.62 1.87
C LEU A 83 7.80 3.09 2.16
N VAL A 84 7.01 3.76 1.31
CA VAL A 84 6.57 5.15 1.54
C VAL A 84 5.73 5.24 2.81
N TRP A 85 4.81 4.32 3.02
CA TRP A 85 4.00 4.26 4.25
C TRP A 85 4.87 4.07 5.49
N LEU A 86 5.88 3.19 5.41
CA LEU A 86 6.79 2.94 6.53
C LEU A 86 7.66 4.16 6.83
N LEU A 87 8.11 4.86 5.79
CA LEU A 87 8.86 6.11 5.93
C LEU A 87 8.02 7.19 6.60
N GLU A 88 6.78 7.39 6.13
CA GLU A 88 5.82 8.32 6.75
C GLU A 88 5.60 7.98 8.22
N TYR A 89 5.33 6.71 8.54
CA TYR A 89 5.16 6.26 9.92
C TYR A 89 6.37 6.59 10.81
N TRP A 90 7.60 6.35 10.36
CA TRP A 90 8.79 6.64 11.15
C TRP A 90 9.05 8.14 11.28
N VAL A 91 8.80 8.93 10.23
CA VAL A 91 8.89 10.40 10.29
C VAL A 91 7.89 10.93 11.32
N GLU A 92 6.63 10.51 11.24
CA GLU A 92 5.60 10.91 12.21
C GLU A 92 5.99 10.55 13.64
N ARG A 93 6.44 9.31 13.84
CA ARG A 93 6.82 8.78 15.14
C ARG A 93 8.03 9.48 15.76
N ILE A 94 9.03 9.85 14.97
CA ILE A 94 10.26 10.49 15.48
C ILE A 94 10.05 11.98 15.76
N PHE A 95 9.33 12.68 14.87
CA PHE A 95 9.25 14.14 14.92
C PHE A 95 7.99 14.67 15.63
N PHE A 96 6.90 13.90 15.66
CA PHE A 96 5.60 14.41 16.09
C PHE A 96 4.95 13.63 17.23
N GLU A 97 5.34 12.38 17.47
CA GLU A 97 4.85 11.60 18.60
C GLU A 97 5.71 11.79 19.85
N THR A 98 5.07 11.76 21.02
CA THR A 98 5.76 11.68 22.31
C THR A 98 6.57 10.38 22.42
N PRO A 99 7.77 10.37 23.03
CA PRO A 99 8.57 9.15 23.18
C PRO A 99 7.79 8.01 23.82
N ARG A 100 7.76 6.85 23.14
CA ARG A 100 7.10 5.63 23.62
C ARG A 100 8.13 4.52 23.81
N MET A 101 8.03 3.77 24.91
CA MET A 101 8.92 2.63 25.22
C MET A 101 8.77 1.41 24.30
N ASN A 102 7.89 1.45 23.30
CA ASN A 102 7.67 0.35 22.35
C ASN A 102 8.53 0.44 21.07
N LEU A 103 9.64 1.19 21.10
CA LEU A 103 10.56 1.32 19.97
C LEU A 103 11.08 -0.02 19.43
N PRO A 104 11.59 -0.97 20.25
CA PRO A 104 12.07 -2.24 19.71
C PRO A 104 10.95 -3.03 19.03
N PHE A 105 9.75 -3.04 19.61
CA PHE A 105 8.59 -3.69 19.01
C PHE A 105 8.22 -3.08 17.65
N ALA A 106 8.17 -1.75 17.55
CA ALA A 106 7.87 -1.04 16.31
C ALA A 106 8.91 -1.30 15.23
N LEU A 107 10.19 -1.36 15.60
CA LEU A 107 11.29 -1.66 14.68
C LEU A 107 11.23 -3.10 14.19
N THR A 108 11.07 -4.07 15.08
CA THR A 108 10.93 -5.48 14.71
C THR A 108 9.71 -5.72 13.83
N GLY A 109 8.56 -5.11 14.16
CA GLY A 109 7.35 -5.18 13.34
C GLY A 109 7.54 -4.60 11.94
N SER A 110 8.21 -3.44 11.85
CA SER A 110 8.54 -2.78 10.57
C SER A 110 9.38 -3.69 9.67
N VAL A 111 10.46 -4.26 10.23
CA VAL A 111 11.37 -5.16 9.50
C VAL A 111 10.64 -6.43 9.06
N ALA A 112 9.83 -7.02 9.95
CA ALA A 112 9.04 -8.21 9.63
C ALA A 112 8.07 -7.97 8.46
N VAL A 113 7.36 -6.83 8.47
CA VAL A 113 6.43 -6.45 7.40
C VAL A 113 7.15 -6.29 6.07
N VAL A 114 8.31 -5.61 6.04
CA VAL A 114 9.12 -5.46 4.82
C VAL A 114 9.57 -6.81 4.29
N ILE A 115 10.09 -7.69 5.16
CA ILE A 115 10.54 -9.04 4.76
C ILE A 115 9.38 -9.85 4.17
N ILE A 116 8.21 -9.87 4.82
CA ILE A 116 7.03 -10.59 4.35
C ILE A 116 6.62 -10.10 2.97
N VAL A 117 6.46 -8.79 2.79
CA VAL A 117 6.04 -8.21 1.50
C VAL A 117 7.07 -8.47 0.41
N TRP A 118 8.36 -8.39 0.74
CA TRP A 118 9.43 -8.66 -0.20
C TRP A 118 9.45 -10.12 -0.66
N ILE A 119 9.30 -11.07 0.27
CA ILE A 119 9.15 -12.50 -0.04
C ILE A 119 7.95 -12.71 -0.96
N LEU A 120 6.78 -12.16 -0.61
CA LEU A 120 5.56 -12.28 -1.41
C LEU A 120 5.75 -11.73 -2.84
N ALA A 121 6.47 -10.63 -2.99
CA ALA A 121 6.73 -10.03 -4.29
C ALA A 121 7.63 -10.93 -5.17
N ILE A 122 8.53 -11.72 -4.58
CA ILE A 122 9.48 -12.56 -5.33
C ILE A 122 8.88 -13.93 -5.68
N LEU A 123 7.87 -14.40 -4.94
CA LEU A 123 7.26 -15.71 -5.13
C LEU A 123 6.84 -15.96 -6.60
N PRO A 124 7.15 -17.14 -7.17
CA PRO A 124 6.89 -17.46 -8.58
C PRO A 124 5.38 -17.47 -8.91
N GLY A 125 4.53 -17.82 -7.93
CA GLY A 125 3.07 -17.74 -8.08
C GLY A 125 2.56 -16.32 -8.28
N VAL A 126 3.18 -15.33 -7.63
CA VAL A 126 2.84 -13.91 -7.79
C VAL A 126 3.39 -13.39 -9.12
N LYS A 127 4.64 -13.71 -9.46
CA LYS A 127 5.25 -13.36 -10.77
C LYS A 127 4.41 -13.85 -11.95
N SER A 128 4.05 -15.13 -11.95
CA SER A 128 3.28 -15.74 -13.04
C SER A 128 1.86 -15.18 -13.18
N PHE A 129 1.22 -14.74 -12.09
CA PHE A 129 -0.09 -14.11 -12.15
C PHE A 129 -0.07 -12.78 -12.92
N PHE A 130 0.98 -11.99 -12.71
CA PHE A 130 1.15 -10.71 -13.41
C PHE A 130 1.70 -10.92 -14.83
N ALA A 131 2.65 -11.83 -15.05
CA ALA A 131 3.22 -12.12 -16.39
C ALA A 131 2.19 -12.69 -17.38
N LYS A 132 1.18 -13.43 -16.89
CA LYS A 132 0.11 -13.97 -17.76
C LYS A 132 -0.80 -12.91 -18.38
N SER A 133 -0.72 -11.65 -17.94
CA SER A 133 -1.44 -10.53 -18.56
C SER A 133 -0.73 -10.01 -19.82
N GLU A 134 0.60 -9.97 -19.85
CA GLU A 134 1.38 -9.51 -21.01
C GLU A 134 1.14 -10.38 -22.25
N ALA A 135 1.05 -11.70 -22.05
CA ALA A 135 0.75 -12.65 -23.14
C ALA A 135 -0.67 -12.51 -23.73
N HIS A 136 -1.54 -11.66 -23.16
CA HIS A 136 -2.84 -11.32 -23.75
C HIS A 136 -2.90 -9.87 -24.27
N GLU A 137 -1.97 -8.99 -23.88
CA GLU A 137 -1.90 -7.60 -24.36
C GLU A 137 -0.93 -7.42 -25.53
N GLN A 138 -0.03 -8.36 -25.81
CA GLN A 138 0.76 -8.30 -27.04
C GLN A 138 -0.16 -8.52 -28.26
N PRO A 139 -0.31 -7.54 -29.16
CA PRO A 139 -0.97 -7.79 -30.43
C PRO A 139 -0.19 -8.89 -31.15
N VAL A 140 -0.89 -9.84 -31.75
CA VAL A 140 -0.27 -10.82 -32.63
C VAL A 140 0.41 -10.02 -33.73
N GLU A 141 1.73 -9.87 -33.67
CA GLU A 141 2.50 -9.42 -34.82
C GLU A 141 2.30 -10.49 -35.88
N GLU A 142 1.41 -10.21 -36.84
CA GLU A 142 1.33 -11.03 -38.04
C GLU A 142 2.72 -11.03 -38.67
N PRO A 143 3.35 -12.20 -38.83
CA PRO A 143 4.65 -12.26 -39.48
C PRO A 143 4.45 -11.75 -40.89
N ASN A 144 5.03 -10.58 -41.15
CA ASN A 144 5.04 -9.94 -42.46
C ASN A 144 5.54 -10.97 -43.48
N SER A 145 4.62 -11.49 -44.29
CA SER A 145 4.92 -12.38 -45.41
C SER A 145 5.62 -11.55 -46.48
N ALA A 146 6.95 -11.60 -46.47
CA ALA A 146 7.82 -11.08 -47.52
C ALA A 146 8.48 -12.25 -48.25
#